data_AF-A0A7Y4Y8J9-F1
#
_entry.id   AF-A0A7Y4Y8J9-F1
#
_cell.length_a   1.000
_cell.length_b   1.000
_cell.length_c   1.000
_cell.angle_alpha   90.00
_cell.angle_beta   90.00
_cell.angle_gamma   90.00
#
_symmetry.space_group_name_H-M   'P 1'
#
loop_
_entity.id
_entity.type
_entity.pdbx_description
1 polymer ?
#
loop_
_entity_poly.entity_id
_entity_poly.type
_entity_poly.pdbx_seq_one_letter_code
_entity_poly.pdbx_strand_id
1 'polypeptide(L)'
;MEGVKKIEMQERETLEIVLKEILEEQQKVNKINLDQATAIGGLIIKVNSFNEKLENLKIIAPPVSTKPFEETLKKVIAEMQLTADSQPKMVTRKFQILLFPEQDAKLFYKIVFGRWLLWLTIMLFITNLYKFSINWSNNQKEIKLQNLETDRIKKRGITCIFRKAKTLNG
;
A
#
# COMPACT_ATOMS: atom_id res chain seq x y z
N MET A 1 -13.42 -40.94 77.55
CA MET A 1 -12.17 -40.18 77.78
C MET A 1 -11.00 -40.64 76.90
N GLU A 2 -10.98 -41.86 76.37
CA GLU A 2 -9.87 -42.34 75.49
C GLU A 2 -9.84 -41.71 74.09
N GLY A 3 -10.99 -41.41 73.49
CA GLY A 3 -11.05 -40.82 72.14
C GLY A 3 -10.45 -39.41 72.05
N VAL A 4 -10.59 -38.60 73.11
CA VAL A 4 -10.06 -37.22 73.15
C VAL A 4 -8.53 -37.21 73.28
N LYS A 5 -7.95 -38.09 74.10
CA LYS A 5 -6.48 -38.25 74.20
C LYS A 5 -5.83 -38.69 72.89
N LYS A 6 -6.52 -39.52 72.11
CA LYS A 6 -6.01 -40.02 70.82
C LYS A 6 -5.96 -38.91 69.76
N ILE A 7 -6.93 -38.00 69.76
CA ILE A 7 -6.97 -36.85 68.86
C ILE A 7 -5.87 -35.84 69.21
N GLU A 8 -5.69 -35.51 70.49
CA GLU A 8 -4.62 -34.59 70.93
C GLU A 8 -3.21 -35.12 70.61
N MET A 9 -3.00 -36.44 70.68
CA MET A 9 -1.73 -37.06 70.34
C MET A 9 -1.45 -37.01 68.83
N GLN A 10 -2.47 -37.25 68.01
CA GLN A 10 -2.37 -37.15 66.55
C GLN A 10 -2.11 -35.71 66.07
N GLU A 11 -2.72 -34.71 66.71
CA GLU A 11 -2.48 -33.30 66.41
C GLU A 11 -1.04 -32.88 66.78
N ARG A 12 -0.50 -33.37 67.91
CA ARG A 12 0.90 -33.13 68.29
C ARG A 12 1.88 -33.77 67.32
N GLU A 13 1.64 -35.00 66.90
CA GLU A 13 2.47 -35.68 65.89
C GLU A 13 2.45 -34.92 64.55
N THR A 14 1.27 -34.43 64.15
CA THR A 14 1.13 -33.62 62.93
C THR A 14 1.90 -32.29 63.04
N LEU A 15 1.81 -31.62 64.19
CA LEU A 15 2.51 -30.36 64.44
C LEU A 15 4.03 -30.55 64.47
N GLU A 16 4.51 -31.64 65.08
CA GLU A 16 5.94 -31.99 65.10
C GLU A 16 6.49 -32.26 63.69
N ILE A 17 5.71 -32.93 62.82
CA ILE A 17 6.08 -33.16 61.42
C ILE A 17 6.21 -31.83 60.68
N VAL A 18 5.23 -30.94 60.79
CA VAL A 18 5.24 -29.63 60.12
C VAL A 18 6.39 -28.76 60.63
N LEU A 19 6.66 -28.76 61.94
CA LEU A 19 7.79 -28.02 62.52
C LEU A 19 9.14 -28.55 62.01
N LYS A 20 9.27 -29.87 61.88
CA LYS A 20 10.48 -30.50 61.34
C LYS A 20 10.67 -30.15 59.87
N GLU A 21 9.60 -30.20 59.06
CA GLU A 21 9.63 -29.82 57.65
C GLU A 21 10.03 -28.34 57.48
N ILE A 22 9.43 -27.44 58.26
CA ILE A 22 9.79 -26.00 58.24
C ILE A 22 11.26 -25.78 58.62
N LEU A 23 11.77 -26.52 59.61
CA LEU A 23 13.17 -26.41 60.03
C LEU A 23 14.13 -26.88 58.93
N GLU A 24 13.81 -28.00 58.27
CA GLU A 24 14.58 -28.53 57.15
C GLU A 24 14.56 -27.57 55.94
N GLU A 25 13.40 -27.00 55.63
CA GLU A 25 13.26 -25.97 54.59
C GLU A 25 14.06 -24.72 54.90
N GLN A 26 14.00 -24.20 56.14
CA GLN A 26 14.79 -23.04 56.56
C GLN A 26 16.29 -23.30 56.43
N GLN A 27 16.76 -24.48 56.83
CA GLN A 27 18.17 -24.84 56.70
C GLN A 27 18.60 -24.90 55.23
N LYS A 28 17.74 -25.41 54.34
CA LYS A 28 17.99 -25.48 52.90
C LYS A 28 18.04 -24.08 52.28
N VAL A 29 17.10 -23.20 52.62
CA VAL A 29 17.07 -21.80 52.15
C VAL A 29 18.33 -21.07 52.59
N ASN A 30 18.77 -21.25 53.84
CA ASN A 30 19.98 -20.59 54.33
C ASN A 30 21.24 -21.04 53.55
N LYS A 31 21.36 -22.33 53.21
CA LYS A 31 22.45 -22.84 52.36
C LYS A 31 22.40 -22.21 50.97
N ILE A 32 21.22 -22.16 50.35
CA ILE A 32 21.05 -21.54 49.02
C ILE A 32 21.47 -20.06 49.05
N ASN A 33 21.09 -19.32 50.08
CA ASN A 33 21.47 -17.91 50.21
C ASN A 33 22.99 -17.73 50.35
N LEU A 34 23.67 -18.60 51.11
CA LEU A 34 25.13 -18.58 51.24
C LEU A 34 25.83 -18.90 49.90
N ASP A 35 25.32 -19.90 49.16
CA ASP A 35 25.86 -20.26 47.85
C ASP A 35 25.66 -19.13 46.83
N GLN A 36 24.49 -18.48 46.85
CA GLN A 36 24.21 -17.32 46.01
C GLN A 36 25.11 -16.13 46.34
N ALA A 37 25.30 -15.81 47.63
CA ALA A 37 26.20 -14.75 48.05
C ALA A 37 27.64 -15.02 47.57
N THR A 38 28.09 -16.27 47.64
CA THR A 38 29.40 -16.69 47.15
C THR A 38 29.52 -16.54 45.63
N ALA A 39 28.50 -16.98 44.88
CA ALA A 39 28.47 -16.84 43.42
C ALA A 39 28.50 -15.37 42.97
N ILE A 40 27.74 -14.49 43.65
CA ILE A 40 27.74 -13.05 43.40
C ILE A 40 29.11 -12.46 43.69
N GLY A 41 29.75 -12.83 44.81
CA GLY A 41 31.12 -12.40 45.13
C GLY A 41 32.11 -12.77 44.03
N GLY A 42 32.05 -14.01 43.52
CA GLY A 42 32.88 -14.46 42.40
C GLY A 42 32.66 -13.68 41.10
N LEU A 43 31.41 -13.33 40.79
CA LEU A 43 31.08 -12.51 39.62
C LEU A 43 31.62 -11.07 39.75
N ILE A 44 31.49 -10.45 40.92
CA ILE A 44 32.00 -9.10 41.18
C ILE A 44 33.52 -9.06 40.96
N ILE A 45 34.25 -10.04 41.48
CA ILE A 45 35.71 -10.15 41.27
C ILE A 45 36.04 -10.24 39.78
N LYS A 46 35.31 -11.08 39.04
CA LYS A 46 35.53 -11.26 37.60
C LYS A 46 35.24 -9.98 36.80
N VAL A 47 34.14 -9.28 37.11
CA VAL A 47 33.79 -8.00 36.48
C VAL A 47 34.83 -6.93 36.76
N ASN A 48 35.30 -6.80 38.00
CA ASN A 48 36.35 -5.86 38.35
C ASN A 48 37.66 -6.16 37.60
N SER A 49 38.04 -7.43 37.49
CA SER A 49 39.23 -7.84 36.73
C SER A 49 39.12 -7.51 35.23
N PHE A 50 37.90 -7.56 34.66
CA PHE A 50 37.68 -7.12 33.28
C PHE A 50 37.79 -5.62 33.15
N ASN A 51 37.23 -4.86 34.10
CA ASN A 51 37.29 -3.41 34.05
C ASN A 51 38.75 -2.90 34.16
N GLU A 52 39.54 -3.47 35.07
CA GLU A 52 40.98 -3.17 35.16
C GLU A 52 41.72 -3.48 33.86
N LYS A 53 41.42 -4.62 33.22
CA LYS A 53 42.02 -4.96 31.91
C LYS A 53 41.63 -3.97 30.81
N LEU A 54 40.39 -3.48 30.81
CA LEU A 54 39.92 -2.46 29.85
C LEU A 54 40.57 -1.10 30.09
N GLU A 55 40.74 -0.69 31.34
CA GLU A 55 41.45 0.54 31.69
C GLU A 55 42.92 0.47 31.29
N ASN A 56 43.58 -0.68 31.48
CA ASN A 56 44.96 -0.92 31.03
C ASN A 56 45.09 -1.02 29.50
N LEU A 57 44.03 -1.38 28.77
CA LEU A 57 44.01 -1.34 27.30
C LEU A 57 43.88 0.07 26.72
N LYS A 58 43.70 1.10 27.56
CA LYS A 58 43.68 2.51 27.12
C LYS A 58 45.07 3.08 26.79
N ILE A 59 46.05 2.22 26.52
CA ILE A 59 47.38 2.60 26.04
C ILE A 59 47.29 2.92 24.54
N ILE A 60 47.09 4.20 24.25
CA ILE A 60 47.83 5.00 23.26
C ILE A 60 48.17 4.23 21.97
N ALA A 61 47.27 4.26 20.99
CA ALA A 61 47.72 4.16 19.61
C ALA A 61 48.68 5.34 19.37
N PRO A 62 49.91 5.13 18.86
CA PRO A 62 50.76 6.24 18.49
C PRO A 62 49.99 7.09 17.47
N PRO A 63 50.17 8.44 17.46
CA PRO A 63 49.56 9.28 16.44
C PRO A 63 50.16 8.91 15.09
N VAL A 64 49.55 7.93 14.41
CA VAL A 64 49.92 7.57 13.05
C VAL A 64 49.52 8.77 12.22
N SER A 65 50.50 9.47 11.66
CA SER A 65 50.27 10.62 10.78
C SER A 65 49.29 10.20 9.68
N THR A 66 48.05 10.67 9.73
CA THR A 66 47.00 10.39 8.75
C THR A 66 47.18 11.20 7.47
N LYS A 67 48.11 12.17 7.46
CA LYS A 67 48.41 13.04 6.32
C LYS A 67 48.65 12.29 5.00
N PRO A 68 49.54 11.27 4.92
CA PRO A 68 49.75 10.52 3.68
C PRO A 68 48.48 9.78 3.23
N PHE A 69 47.67 9.28 4.16
CA PHE A 69 46.44 8.57 3.84
C PHE A 69 45.36 9.51 3.28
N GLU A 70 45.21 10.69 3.89
CA GLU A 70 44.31 11.75 3.41
C GLU A 70 44.71 12.25 2.01
N GLU A 71 46.00 12.38 1.73
CA GLU A 71 46.49 12.76 0.40
C GLU A 71 46.19 11.69 -0.65
N THR A 72 46.39 10.41 -0.33
CA THR A 72 45.99 9.31 -1.24
C THR A 72 44.48 9.27 -1.49
N LEU A 73 43.65 9.49 -0.46
CA LEU A 73 42.20 9.52 -0.63
C LEU A 73 41.75 10.69 -1.49
N LYS A 74 42.30 11.89 -1.27
CA LYS A 74 42.00 13.07 -2.10
C LYS A 74 42.38 12.85 -3.55
N LYS A 75 43.53 12.22 -3.81
CA LYS A 75 43.98 11.88 -5.17
C LYS A 75 43.04 10.89 -5.85
N VAL A 76 42.66 9.82 -5.15
CA VAL A 76 41.74 8.80 -5.68
C VAL A 76 40.36 9.39 -5.99
N ILE A 77 39.83 10.26 -5.11
CA ILE A 77 38.55 10.94 -5.35
C ILE A 77 38.61 11.85 -6.58
N ALA A 78 39.70 12.61 -6.74
CA ALA A 78 39.89 13.47 -7.91
C ALA A 78 39.98 12.67 -9.23
N GLU A 79 40.69 11.53 -9.22
CA GLU A 79 40.79 10.64 -10.38
C GLU A 79 39.42 10.00 -10.73
N MET A 80 38.62 9.63 -9.72
CA MET A 80 37.25 9.14 -9.95
C MET A 80 36.33 10.20 -10.54
N GLN A 81 36.42 11.45 -10.09
CA GLN A 81 35.63 12.56 -10.65
C GLN A 81 36.00 12.83 -12.11
N LEU A 82 37.30 12.87 -12.43
CA LEU A 82 37.76 13.04 -13.81
C LEU A 82 37.34 11.87 -14.70
N THR A 83 37.33 10.64 -14.17
CA THR A 83 36.85 9.44 -14.90
C THR A 83 35.33 9.46 -15.08
N ALA A 84 34.57 9.98 -14.11
CA ALA A 84 33.12 10.13 -14.19
C ALA A 84 32.69 11.25 -15.16
N ASP A 85 33.45 12.36 -15.21
CA ASP A 85 33.20 13.47 -16.13
C ASP A 85 33.63 13.15 -17.56
N SER A 86 34.67 12.33 -17.74
CA SER A 86 35.13 11.86 -19.05
C SER A 86 34.34 10.67 -19.59
N GLN A 87 33.55 9.99 -18.76
CA GLN A 87 32.55 9.05 -19.25
C GLN A 87 31.51 9.85 -20.04
N PRO A 88 31.30 9.55 -21.34
CA PRO A 88 30.20 10.14 -22.07
C PRO A 88 28.92 9.71 -21.36
N LYS A 89 28.25 10.66 -20.67
CA LYS A 89 26.94 10.45 -20.03
C LYS A 89 26.11 9.63 -20.99
N MET A 90 25.79 8.39 -20.63
CA MET A 90 24.92 7.55 -21.44
C MET A 90 23.65 8.35 -21.66
N VAL A 91 23.51 8.92 -22.86
CA VAL A 91 22.28 9.54 -23.32
C VAL A 91 21.29 8.38 -23.39
N THR A 92 20.61 8.11 -22.28
CA THR A 92 19.47 7.20 -22.25
C THR A 92 18.48 7.82 -23.21
N ARG A 93 18.50 7.34 -24.46
CA ARG A 93 17.58 7.76 -25.49
C ARG A 93 16.21 7.25 -25.07
N LYS A 94 15.51 8.08 -24.29
CA LYS A 94 14.14 7.83 -23.87
C LYS A 94 13.28 7.91 -25.13
N PHE A 95 13.08 6.77 -25.79
CA PHE A 95 12.04 6.60 -26.80
C PHE A 95 10.69 6.57 -26.10
N GLN A 96 10.33 7.67 -25.44
CA GLN A 96 8.94 7.90 -25.11
C GLN A 96 8.31 8.39 -26.41
N ILE A 97 7.22 7.74 -26.85
CA ILE A 97 6.31 8.33 -27.84
C ILE A 97 5.61 9.48 -27.11
N LEU A 98 6.35 10.54 -26.82
CA LEU A 98 5.80 11.84 -26.58
C LEU A 98 5.44 12.36 -27.97
N LEU A 99 4.16 12.58 -28.22
CA LEU A 99 3.73 13.24 -29.45
C LEU A 99 4.37 14.66 -29.61
N PHE A 100 5.06 15.20 -28.60
CA PHE A 100 5.63 16.55 -28.57
C PHE A 100 6.88 16.68 -27.65
N PRO A 101 7.81 17.62 -27.91
CA PRO A 101 9.03 17.84 -27.10
C PRO A 101 8.75 18.23 -25.63
N GLU A 102 9.65 17.84 -24.71
CA GLU A 102 9.54 18.12 -23.26
C GLU A 102 9.58 19.63 -22.92
N GLN A 103 10.32 20.41 -23.71
CA GLN A 103 10.29 21.88 -23.65
C GLN A 103 9.08 22.36 -24.46
N ASP A 104 8.12 23.02 -23.80
CA ASP A 104 6.92 23.68 -24.37
C ASP A 104 5.61 22.87 -24.55
N ALA A 105 5.50 21.66 -24.00
CA ALA A 105 4.26 20.84 -24.07
C ALA A 105 2.97 21.60 -23.66
N LYS A 106 3.07 22.55 -22.73
CA LYS A 106 1.93 23.35 -22.24
C LYS A 106 1.39 24.34 -23.28
N LEU A 107 2.27 24.96 -24.07
CA LEU A 107 1.87 25.91 -25.12
C LEU A 107 1.23 25.18 -26.29
N PHE A 108 1.82 24.06 -26.72
CA PHE A 108 1.28 23.24 -27.80
C PHE A 108 -0.09 22.64 -27.44
N TYR A 109 -0.26 22.12 -26.22
CA TYR A 109 -1.56 21.58 -25.77
C TYR A 109 -2.66 22.66 -25.79
N LYS A 110 -2.33 23.88 -25.35
CA LYS A 110 -3.28 25.00 -25.34
C LYS A 110 -3.75 25.40 -26.74
N ILE A 111 -2.88 25.36 -27.74
CA ILE A 111 -3.26 25.69 -29.13
C ILE A 111 -4.06 24.55 -29.78
N VAL A 112 -3.54 23.32 -29.71
CA VAL A 112 -4.10 22.17 -30.45
C VAL A 112 -5.40 21.67 -29.82
N PHE A 113 -5.39 21.42 -28.50
CA PHE A 113 -6.57 20.96 -27.79
C PHE A 113 -7.55 22.09 -27.42
N GLY A 114 -7.10 23.35 -27.47
CA GLY A 114 -7.96 24.50 -27.22
C GLY A 114 -8.83 24.83 -28.43
N ARG A 115 -8.24 25.48 -29.44
CA ARG A 115 -9.03 26.06 -30.54
C ARG A 115 -9.28 25.07 -31.68
N TRP A 116 -8.27 24.29 -32.06
CA TRP A 116 -8.38 23.38 -33.21
C TRP A 116 -9.31 22.20 -32.94
N LEU A 117 -9.14 21.50 -31.81
CA LEU A 117 -10.00 20.38 -31.44
C LEU A 117 -11.47 20.81 -31.24
N LEU A 118 -11.69 22.00 -30.67
CA LEU A 118 -13.03 22.55 -30.48
C LEU A 118 -13.74 22.82 -31.82
N TRP A 119 -13.04 23.41 -32.79
CA TRP A 119 -13.59 23.62 -34.13
C TRP A 119 -13.92 22.29 -34.83
N LEU A 120 -13.05 21.28 -34.68
CA LEU A 120 -13.28 19.94 -35.24
C LEU A 120 -14.52 19.29 -34.62
N THR A 121 -14.67 19.39 -33.30
CA THR A 121 -15.82 18.86 -32.56
C THR A 121 -17.12 19.54 -33.00
N ILE A 122 -17.11 20.87 -33.14
CA ILE A 122 -18.28 21.63 -33.63
C ILE A 122 -18.64 21.19 -35.06
N MET A 123 -17.65 21.04 -35.94
CA MET A 123 -17.90 20.64 -37.33
C MET A 123 -18.54 19.24 -37.41
N LEU A 124 -18.01 18.28 -36.64
CA LEU A 124 -18.59 16.94 -36.53
C LEU A 124 -20.01 16.98 -35.95
N PHE A 125 -20.23 17.79 -34.93
CA PHE A 125 -21.54 17.94 -34.29
C PHE A 125 -22.57 18.50 -35.28
N ILE A 126 -22.24 19.55 -36.04
CA ILE A 126 -23.11 20.12 -37.08
C ILE A 126 -23.41 19.08 -38.17
N THR A 127 -22.42 18.34 -38.63
CA THR A 127 -22.62 17.32 -39.67
C THR A 127 -23.55 16.20 -39.20
N ASN A 128 -23.39 15.76 -37.96
CA ASN A 128 -24.26 14.76 -37.35
C ASN A 128 -25.68 15.29 -37.13
N LEU A 129 -25.83 16.53 -36.66
CA LEU A 129 -27.13 17.19 -36.53
C LEU A 129 -27.83 17.36 -37.87
N TYR A 130 -27.09 17.70 -38.92
CA TYR A 130 -27.64 17.81 -40.28
C TYR A 130 -28.20 16.46 -40.75
N LYS A 131 -27.41 15.38 -40.66
CA LYS A 131 -27.86 14.02 -41.01
C LYS A 131 -29.06 13.59 -40.18
N PHE A 132 -29.02 13.85 -38.86
CA PHE A 132 -30.13 13.55 -37.95
C PHE A 132 -31.40 14.31 -38.34
N SER A 133 -31.29 15.60 -38.65
CA SER A 133 -32.41 16.47 -39.03
C SER A 133 -33.10 16.00 -40.31
N ILE A 134 -32.32 15.65 -41.34
CA ILE A 134 -32.86 15.12 -42.60
C ILE A 134 -33.55 13.77 -42.36
N ASN A 135 -32.92 12.86 -41.61
CA ASN A 135 -33.50 11.56 -41.30
C ASN A 135 -34.80 11.68 -40.49
N TRP A 136 -34.81 12.56 -39.49
CA TRP A 136 -36.00 12.86 -38.69
C TRP A 136 -37.14 13.40 -39.57
N SER A 137 -36.84 14.36 -40.44
CA SER A 137 -37.83 14.94 -41.37
C SER A 137 -38.41 13.89 -42.32
N ASN A 138 -37.57 13.01 -42.88
CA ASN A 138 -38.01 11.93 -43.77
C ASN A 138 -38.89 10.92 -43.03
N ASN A 139 -38.47 10.48 -41.83
CA ASN A 139 -39.26 9.57 -41.00
C ASN A 139 -40.65 10.15 -40.67
N GLN A 140 -40.72 11.45 -40.35
CA GLN A 140 -42.00 12.13 -40.11
C GLN A 140 -42.90 12.17 -41.36
N LYS A 141 -42.33 12.31 -42.56
CA LYS A 141 -43.09 12.25 -43.82
C LYS A 141 -43.63 10.85 -44.08
N GLU A 142 -42.82 9.83 -43.85
CA GLU A 142 -43.22 8.43 -44.03
C GLU A 142 -44.35 8.03 -43.08
N ILE A 143 -44.26 8.39 -41.80
CA ILE A 143 -45.33 8.15 -40.82
C ILE A 143 -46.64 8.81 -41.26
N LYS A 144 -46.58 10.05 -41.78
CA LYS A 144 -47.76 10.75 -42.29
C LYS A 144 -48.36 10.03 -43.51
N LEU A 145 -47.53 9.57 -44.43
CA LEU A 145 -47.97 8.80 -45.60
C LEU A 145 -48.64 7.49 -45.20
N GLN A 146 -48.02 6.73 -44.28
CA GLN A 146 -48.58 5.47 -43.76
C GLN A 146 -49.93 5.69 -43.05
N ASN A 147 -50.06 6.78 -42.27
CA ASN A 147 -51.32 7.14 -41.64
C ASN A 147 -52.41 7.46 -42.67
N LEU A 148 -52.08 8.22 -43.73
CA LEU A 148 -53.01 8.54 -44.81
C LEU A 148 -53.42 7.31 -45.61
N GLU A 149 -52.51 6.37 -45.87
CA GLU A 149 -52.83 5.10 -46.53
C GLU A 149 -53.73 4.22 -45.66
N THR A 150 -53.41 4.11 -44.37
CA THR A 150 -54.23 3.38 -43.39
C THR A 150 -55.63 3.97 -43.31
N ASP A 151 -55.77 5.30 -43.25
CA ASP A 151 -57.05 5.99 -43.24
C ASP A 151 -57.84 5.77 -44.54
N ARG A 152 -57.17 5.77 -45.70
CA ARG A 152 -57.80 5.46 -46.99
C ARG A 152 -58.32 4.02 -47.03
N ILE A 153 -57.53 3.05 -46.56
CA ILE A 153 -57.93 1.63 -46.49
C ILE A 153 -59.13 1.48 -45.56
N LYS A 154 -59.08 2.09 -44.37
CA LYS A 154 -60.19 2.08 -43.39
C LYS A 154 -61.46 2.68 -44.00
N LYS A 155 -61.37 3.83 -44.66
CA LYS A 155 -62.51 4.49 -45.32
C LYS A 155 -63.09 3.66 -46.47
N ARG A 156 -62.25 3.05 -47.30
CA ARG A 156 -62.69 2.12 -48.37
C ARG A 156 -63.40 0.90 -47.78
N GLY A 157 -62.85 0.30 -46.73
CA GLY A 157 -63.46 -0.82 -46.01
C GLY A 157 -64.86 -0.49 -45.50
N ILE A 158 -65.01 0.63 -44.78
CA ILE A 158 -66.30 1.11 -44.27
C ILE A 158 -67.30 1.34 -45.42
N THR A 159 -66.85 1.95 -46.52
CA THR A 159 -67.72 2.22 -47.69
C THR A 159 -68.19 0.92 -48.36
N CYS A 160 -67.32 -0.08 -48.47
CA CYS A 160 -67.68 -1.40 -49.01
C CYS A 160 -68.69 -2.12 -48.12
N ILE A 161 -68.51 -2.09 -46.79
CA ILE A 161 -69.46 -2.67 -45.83
C ILE A 161 -70.83 -1.99 -45.97
N PHE A 162 -70.86 -0.66 -45.99
CA PHE A 162 -72.10 0.11 -46.13
C PHE A 162 -72.83 -0.19 -47.44
N ARG A 163 -72.09 -0.29 -48.56
CA ARG A 163 -72.66 -0.66 -49.86
C ARG A 163 -73.27 -2.06 -49.84
N LYS A 164 -72.57 -3.04 -49.25
CA LYS A 164 -73.07 -4.43 -49.14
C LYS A 164 -74.31 -4.55 -48.26
N ALA A 165 -74.39 -3.76 -47.19
CA ALA A 165 -75.58 -3.71 -46.34
C ALA A 165 -76.80 -3.14 -47.09
N LYS A 166 -76.59 -2.13 -47.95
CA LYS A 166 -77.67 -1.53 -48.75
C LYS A 166 -78.22 -2.48 -49.82
N THR A 167 -77.38 -3.32 -50.42
CA THR A 167 -77.81 -4.31 -51.42
C THR A 167 -78.49 -5.55 -50.84
N LEU A 168 -78.39 -5.80 -49.53
CA LEU A 168 -79.05 -6.93 -48.86
C LEU A 168 -80.44 -6.56 -48.32
N ASN A 169 -80.73 -5.26 -48.16
CA ASN A 169 -81.96 -4.74 -47.56
C ASN A 169 -82.93 -4.09 -48.59
N GLY A 170 -82.65 -4.23 -49.89
CA GLY A 170 -83.52 -3.76 -50.98
C GLY A 170 -83.63 -4.84 -52.04
#